data_AF-G8T7Y7-F1
#
_entry.id   AF-G8T7Y7-F1
#
_cell.length_a   1.000
_cell.length_b   1.000
_cell.length_c   1.000
_cell.angle_alpha   90.00
_cell.angle_beta   90.00
_cell.angle_gamma   90.00
#
_symmetry.space_group_name_H-M   'P 1'
#
loop_
_entity.id
_entity.type
_entity.pdbx_description
1 polymer ?
#
loop_
_entity_poly.entity_id
_entity_poly.type
_entity_poly.pdbx_seq_one_letter_code
_entity_poly.pdbx_strand_id
1 'polypeptide(L)'
;MVVHEKYNAATANRFGMEQNRPLIAAPVKSNPIQQSLISLDNPNVVITALKVSDDNQALIVRLRSLSNKTEKITLRYPATQPKSVFICTPGETPLQKSTGTVEMPQYGTVSLWMVFQ
;
A
#
# COMPACT_ATOMS: atom_id res chain seq x y z
N MET A 1 -22.94 -6.84 -9.33
CA MET A 1 -22.92 -5.83 -10.40
C MET A 1 -22.82 -4.48 -9.73
N VAL A 2 -21.79 -3.68 -10.03
CA VAL A 2 -21.74 -2.28 -9.57
C VAL A 2 -22.58 -1.49 -10.55
N VAL A 3 -23.68 -0.89 -10.09
CA VAL A 3 -24.43 0.09 -10.87
C VAL A 3 -23.59 1.35 -10.84
N HIS A 4 -23.13 1.84 -11.99
CA HIS A 4 -22.23 3.00 -12.02
C HIS A 4 -22.77 4.09 -12.94
N GLU A 5 -22.59 5.33 -12.47
CA GLU A 5 -22.46 6.52 -13.29
C GLU A 5 -21.24 6.37 -14.25
N LYS A 6 -20.53 7.45 -14.56
CA LYS A 6 -19.30 7.37 -15.34
C LYS A 6 -18.27 6.46 -14.66
N TYR A 7 -17.55 5.67 -15.44
CA TYR A 7 -16.53 4.73 -14.94
C TYR A 7 -15.51 5.40 -14.01
N ASN A 8 -15.30 4.81 -12.83
CA ASN A 8 -14.32 5.21 -11.83
C ASN A 8 -13.44 4.01 -11.45
N ALA A 9 -12.17 4.05 -11.86
CA ALA A 9 -11.24 2.93 -11.69
C ALA A 9 -10.98 2.57 -10.21
N ALA A 10 -10.88 3.56 -9.32
CA ALA A 10 -10.68 3.34 -7.89
C ALA A 10 -11.87 2.61 -7.25
N THR A 11 -13.09 3.02 -7.58
CA THR A 11 -14.33 2.42 -7.06
C THR A 11 -14.50 1.00 -7.57
N ALA A 12 -14.30 0.78 -8.88
CA ALA A 12 -14.39 -0.54 -9.49
C ALA A 12 -13.33 -1.50 -8.91
N ASN A 13 -12.08 -1.05 -8.74
CA ASN A 13 -11.03 -1.85 -8.15
C ASN A 13 -11.33 -2.19 -6.68
N ARG A 14 -11.79 -1.22 -5.88
CA ARG A 14 -12.18 -1.45 -4.48
C ARG A 14 -13.26 -2.51 -4.37
N PHE A 15 -14.33 -2.40 -5.17
CA PHE A 15 -15.38 -3.41 -5.21
C PHE A 15 -14.83 -4.79 -5.57
N GLY A 16 -14.03 -4.89 -6.65
CA GLY A 16 -13.43 -6.16 -7.06
C GLY A 16 -12.52 -6.77 -5.99
N MET A 17 -11.74 -5.96 -5.29
CA MET A 17 -10.86 -6.42 -4.22
C MET A 17 -11.63 -6.88 -2.98
N GLU A 18 -12.67 -6.16 -2.55
CA GLU A 18 -13.48 -6.53 -1.39
C GLU A 18 -14.22 -7.85 -1.58
N GLN A 19 -14.62 -8.17 -2.80
CA GLN A 19 -15.22 -9.48 -3.11
C GLN A 19 -14.20 -10.64 -3.01
N ASN A 20 -12.89 -10.36 -3.11
CA ASN A 20 -11.83 -11.37 -3.14
C ASN A 20 -10.91 -11.35 -1.91
N ARG A 21 -11.14 -10.44 -0.96
CA ARG A 21 -10.38 -10.30 0.29
C ARG A 21 -11.32 -10.49 1.47
N PRO A 22 -11.54 -11.74 1.93
CA PRO A 22 -12.46 -11.99 3.03
C PRO A 22 -11.98 -11.30 4.31
N LEU A 23 -12.94 -10.90 5.14
CA LEU A 23 -12.65 -10.46 6.50
C LEU A 23 -12.10 -11.65 7.31
N ILE A 24 -10.99 -11.42 8.01
CA ILE A 24 -10.41 -12.40 8.91
C ILE A 24 -10.92 -12.13 10.33
N ALA A 25 -11.63 -13.08 10.91
CA ALA A 25 -12.09 -13.03 12.30
C ALA A 25 -11.23 -13.97 13.16
N ALA A 26 -10.71 -13.48 14.29
CA ALA A 26 -9.89 -14.25 15.21
C ALA A 26 -10.24 -13.91 16.68
N PRO A 27 -10.31 -14.92 17.58
CA PRO A 27 -10.53 -14.67 18.99
C PRO A 27 -9.30 -14.03 19.64
N VAL A 28 -9.53 -13.05 20.52
CA VAL A 28 -8.48 -12.30 21.22
C VAL A 28 -8.78 -12.26 22.72
N LYS A 29 -7.74 -12.31 23.57
CA LYS A 29 -7.90 -12.27 25.04
C LYS A 29 -8.32 -10.90 25.56
N SER A 30 -7.86 -9.84 24.90
CA SER A 30 -8.20 -8.44 25.18
C SER A 30 -8.54 -7.76 23.88
N ASN A 31 -9.29 -6.66 23.92
CA ASN A 31 -9.68 -5.91 22.72
C ASN A 31 -8.48 -5.12 22.18
N PRO A 32 -7.83 -5.53 21.06
CA PRO A 32 -6.74 -4.75 20.51
C PRO A 32 -7.31 -3.54 19.77
N ILE A 33 -6.76 -2.35 20.02
CA ILE A 33 -6.96 -1.22 19.10
C ILE A 33 -6.13 -1.53 17.86
N GLN A 34 -6.78 -2.02 16.79
CA GLN A 34 -6.10 -2.32 15.55
C GLN A 34 -5.97 -1.05 14.70
N GLN A 35 -4.77 -0.48 14.65
CA GLN A 35 -4.44 0.62 13.77
C GLN A 35 -3.85 0.09 12.45
N SER A 36 -4.16 0.76 11.34
CA SER A 36 -3.52 0.45 10.06
C SER A 36 -2.02 0.71 10.13
N LEU A 37 -1.22 -0.23 9.61
CA LEU A 37 0.23 -0.03 9.46
C LEU A 37 0.55 1.13 8.51
N ILE A 38 -0.20 1.21 7.41
CA ILE A 38 0.00 2.19 6.34
C ILE A 38 -1.36 2.70 5.88
N SER A 39 -1.45 4.00 5.64
CA SER A 39 -2.60 4.64 4.98
C SER A 39 -2.12 5.48 3.81
N LEU A 40 -2.88 5.42 2.72
CA LEU A 40 -2.71 6.26 1.53
C LEU A 40 -3.75 7.37 1.52
N ASP A 41 -3.41 8.53 0.97
CA ASP A 41 -4.30 9.68 0.81
C ASP A 41 -4.98 9.76 -0.57
N ASN A 42 -4.56 8.92 -1.52
CA ASN A 42 -5.04 8.92 -2.89
C ASN A 42 -5.71 7.59 -3.26
N PRO A 43 -7.03 7.55 -3.54
CA PRO A 43 -7.74 6.31 -3.86
C PRO A 43 -7.38 5.71 -5.23
N ASN A 44 -6.68 6.45 -6.10
CA ASN A 44 -6.21 5.95 -7.40
C ASN A 44 -4.94 5.11 -7.29
N VAL A 45 -4.40 4.92 -6.08
CA VAL A 45 -3.23 4.08 -5.81
C VAL A 45 -3.58 3.07 -4.74
N VAL A 46 -3.19 1.82 -4.95
CA VAL A 46 -3.54 0.72 -4.05
C VAL A 46 -2.31 -0.09 -3.64
N ILE A 47 -2.37 -0.64 -2.42
CA ILE A 47 -1.39 -1.62 -1.94
C ILE A 47 -1.79 -2.99 -2.46
N THR A 48 -0.96 -3.56 -3.33
CA THR A 48 -1.18 -4.89 -3.92
C THR A 48 -0.50 -5.99 -3.12
N ALA A 49 0.62 -5.71 -2.47
CA ALA A 49 1.32 -6.67 -1.62
C ALA A 49 1.94 -6.01 -0.38
N LEU A 50 1.91 -6.75 0.71
CA LEU A 50 2.58 -6.49 1.98
C LEU A 50 3.29 -7.80 2.36
N LYS A 51 4.62 -7.80 2.39
CA LYS A 51 5.39 -8.99 2.82
C LYS A 51 6.68 -8.58 3.51
N VAL A 52 7.27 -9.50 4.25
CA VAL A 52 8.65 -9.33 4.73
C VAL A 52 9.62 -9.49 3.56
N SER A 53 10.72 -8.74 3.55
CA SER A 53 11.80 -8.87 2.56
C SER A 53 12.45 -10.25 2.65
N ASP A 54 13.06 -10.70 1.55
CA ASP A 54 13.66 -12.04 1.49
C ASP A 54 14.81 -12.24 2.50
N ASP A 55 15.45 -11.16 2.92
CA ASP A 55 16.49 -11.13 3.95
C ASP A 55 15.96 -10.90 5.38
N ASN A 56 14.64 -10.81 5.56
CA ASN A 56 13.95 -10.51 6.83
C ASN A 56 14.31 -9.18 7.49
N GLN A 57 14.94 -8.24 6.77
CA GLN A 57 15.38 -6.97 7.34
C GLN A 57 14.34 -5.84 7.24
N ALA A 58 13.32 -6.00 6.39
CA ALA A 58 12.34 -4.96 6.13
C ALA A 58 10.97 -5.50 5.73
N LEU A 59 10.00 -4.59 5.69
CA LEU A 59 8.69 -4.79 5.11
C LEU A 59 8.67 -4.23 3.68
N ILE A 60 8.32 -5.09 2.73
CA ILE A 60 8.10 -4.75 1.32
C ILE A 60 6.64 -4.38 1.10
N VAL A 61 6.43 -3.20 0.52
CA VAL A 61 5.10 -2.72 0.15
C VAL A 61 5.05 -2.38 -1.32
N ARG A 62 4.18 -3.09 -2.04
CA ARG A 62 3.99 -2.89 -3.47
C ARG A 62 2.76 -2.03 -3.70
N LEU A 63 2.99 -0.91 -4.37
CA LEU A 63 1.99 0.06 -4.76
C LEU A 63 1.71 -0.07 -6.26
N ARG A 64 0.45 0.12 -6.66
CA ARG A 64 0.03 0.16 -8.06
C ARG A 64 -0.88 1.33 -8.32
N SER A 65 -0.61 2.08 -9.39
CA SER A 65 -1.51 3.12 -9.90
C SER A 65 -2.65 2.49 -10.71
N LEU A 66 -3.86 3.00 -10.49
CA LEU A 66 -5.07 2.70 -11.26
C LEU A 66 -5.37 3.81 -12.29
N SER A 67 -4.55 4.85 -12.31
CA SER A 67 -4.76 6.08 -13.07
C SER A 67 -3.98 6.08 -14.38
N ASN A 68 -4.54 6.72 -15.40
CA ASN A 68 -3.88 6.97 -16.70
C ASN A 68 -2.94 8.19 -16.68
N LYS A 69 -2.67 8.75 -15.50
CA LYS A 69 -1.74 9.85 -15.29
C LYS A 69 -0.82 9.52 -14.13
N THR A 70 0.27 10.27 -14.04
CA THR A 70 1.13 10.26 -12.86
C THR A 70 0.35 10.76 -11.65
N GLU A 71 0.43 10.02 -10.55
CA GLU A 71 -0.21 10.36 -9.28
C GLU A 71 0.87 10.65 -8.24
N LYS A 72 0.57 11.55 -7.30
CA LYS A 72 1.41 11.79 -6.12
C LYS A 72 0.65 11.28 -4.90
N ILE A 73 1.34 10.56 -4.02
CA ILE A 73 0.72 10.03 -2.80
C ILE A 73 1.55 10.40 -1.57
N THR A 74 0.87 10.59 -0.45
CA THR A 74 1.48 10.71 0.87
C THR A 74 1.21 9.44 1.67
N LEU A 75 2.29 8.83 2.17
CA LEU A 75 2.20 7.69 3.08
C LEU A 75 2.06 8.19 4.51
N ARG A 76 1.08 7.64 5.22
CA ARG A 76 0.93 7.84 6.68
C ARG A 76 1.08 6.51 7.38
N TYR A 77 1.56 6.55 8.62
CA TYR A 77 1.83 5.36 9.43
C TYR A 77 1.10 5.47 10.78
N PRO A 78 -0.23 5.23 10.82
CA PRO A 78 -1.02 5.42 12.03
C PRO A 78 -0.58 4.59 13.24
N ALA A 79 -0.10 3.36 13.00
CA ALA A 79 0.32 2.45 14.06
C ALA A 79 1.72 2.73 14.60
N THR A 80 2.71 2.89 13.72
CA THR A 80 4.12 3.11 14.10
C THR A 80 4.89 3.72 12.94
N GLN A 81 5.73 4.73 13.22
CA GLN A 81 6.52 5.42 12.21
C GLN A 81 7.74 4.55 11.83
N PRO A 82 7.94 4.22 10.54
CA PRO A 82 9.14 3.50 10.11
C PRO A 82 10.39 4.37 10.31
N LYS A 83 11.49 3.73 10.70
CA LYS A 83 12.82 4.35 10.84
C LYS A 83 13.34 4.84 9.49
N SER A 84 13.09 4.06 8.45
CA SER A 84 13.52 4.38 7.09
C SER A 84 12.58 3.78 6.06
N VAL A 85 12.43 4.49 4.95
CA VAL A 85 11.61 4.11 3.82
C VAL A 85 12.44 4.35 2.57
N PHE A 86 12.58 3.33 1.74
CA PHE A 86 13.29 3.40 0.48
C PHE A 86 12.40 2.93 -0.66
N ILE A 87 12.54 3.53 -1.82
CA ILE A 87 12.07 2.95 -3.08
C ILE A 87 13.08 1.86 -3.46
N CYS A 88 12.59 0.67 -3.78
CA CYS A 88 13.41 -0.48 -4.14
C CYS A 88 13.10 -1.00 -5.54
N THR A 89 14.04 -1.76 -6.09
CA THR A 89 13.84 -2.52 -7.33
C THR A 89 12.83 -3.66 -7.11
N PRO A 90 12.34 -4.30 -8.19
CA PRO A 90 11.55 -5.53 -8.06
C PRO A 90 12.26 -6.65 -7.27
N GLY A 91 13.59 -6.68 -7.28
CA GLY A 91 14.44 -7.59 -6.50
C GLY A 91 14.75 -7.11 -5.08
N GLU A 92 13.95 -6.18 -4.54
CA GLU A 92 13.96 -5.77 -3.12
C GLU A 92 15.25 -5.07 -2.66
N THR A 93 16.06 -4.62 -3.60
CA THR A 93 17.26 -3.83 -3.31
C THR A 93 16.88 -2.36 -3.09
N PRO A 94 17.15 -1.77 -1.90
CA PRO A 94 16.84 -0.37 -1.63
C PRO A 94 17.73 0.55 -2.49
N LEU A 95 17.13 1.55 -3.13
CA LEU A 95 17.84 2.49 -4.00
C LEU A 95 17.80 3.92 -3.45
N GLN A 96 16.59 4.49 -3.36
CA GLN A 96 16.39 5.90 -3.05
C GLN A 96 15.58 6.05 -1.78
N LYS A 97 16.06 6.84 -0.82
CA LYS A 97 15.28 7.16 0.38
C LYS A 97 14.06 8.01 0.01
N SER A 98 12.88 7.62 0.49
CA SER A 98 11.65 8.41 0.35
C SER A 98 11.40 9.20 1.64
N THR A 99 10.98 10.46 1.49
CA THR A 99 10.67 11.38 2.59
C THR A 99 9.17 11.44 2.92
N GLY A 100 8.41 10.41 2.53
CA GLY A 100 6.98 10.27 2.85
C GLY A 100 6.02 10.56 1.70
N THR A 101 6.52 11.17 0.63
CA THR A 101 5.80 11.27 -0.65
C THR A 101 6.41 10.32 -1.67
N VAL A 102 5.56 9.69 -2.48
CA VAL A 102 5.96 8.84 -3.61
C VAL A 102 5.23 9.29 -4.86
N GLU A 103 5.99 9.40 -5.96
CA GLU A 103 5.43 9.60 -7.29
C GLU A 103 5.11 8.24 -7.90
N MET A 104 3.89 8.10 -8.41
CA MET A 104 3.37 6.87 -8.98
C MET A 104 3.22 7.05 -10.50
N PRO A 105 3.97 6.31 -11.32
CA PRO A 105 3.82 6.37 -12.77
C PRO A 105 2.42 5.91 -13.20
N GLN A 106 1.93 6.45 -14.32
CA GLN A 106 0.66 6.03 -14.94
C GLN A 106 0.60 4.50 -15.09
N TYR A 107 -0.46 3.88 -14.56
CA TYR A 107 -0.66 2.42 -14.50
C TYR A 107 0.53 1.58 -13.97
N GLY A 108 1.53 2.23 -13.40
CA GLY A 108 2.77 1.59 -13.02
C GLY A 108 2.77 1.15 -11.57
N THR A 109 3.91 0.61 -11.15
CA THR A 109 4.11 0.06 -9.82
C THR A 109 5.36 0.62 -9.18
N VAL A 110 5.32 0.83 -7.87
CA VAL A 110 6.47 1.23 -7.06
C VAL A 110 6.55 0.28 -5.87
N SER A 111 7.75 -0.19 -5.54
CA SER A 111 7.98 -1.01 -4.35
C SER A 111 8.73 -0.19 -3.30
N LEU A 112 8.28 -0.30 -2.06
CA LEU A 112 8.89 0.34 -0.91
C LEU A 112 9.51 -0.70 0.00
N TRP A 113 10.72 -0.44 0.46
CA TRP A 113 11.45 -1.20 1.47
C TRP A 113 11.46 -0.38 2.76
N MET A 114 10.80 -0.88 3.80
CA MET A 114 10.54 -0.14 5.04
C MET A 114 11.07 -0.87 6.27
N VAL A 115 11.85 -0.16 7.08
CA VAL A 115 12.39 -0.69 8.34
C VAL A 115 11.60 -0.13 9.50
N PHE A 116 11.04 -1.02 10.32
CA PHE A 116 10.42 -0.71 11.60
C PHE A 116 11.39 -1.10 12.72
N GLN A 117 11.39 -0.34 13.82
CA GLN A 117 12.23 -0.62 14.99
C GLN A 117 11.62 -1.72 15.85
#